data_AF-A0A4Y2HB35-F1
#
_entry.id   AF-A0A4Y2HB35-F1
#
_cell.length_a   1.000
_cell.length_b   1.000
_cell.length_c   1.000
_cell.angle_alpha   90.00
_cell.angle_beta   90.00
_cell.angle_gamma   90.00
#
_symmetry.space_group_name_H-M   'P 1'
#
loop_
_entity.id
_entity.type
_entity.pdbx_description
1 polymer ?
#
loop_
_entity_poly.entity_id
_entity_poly.type
_entity_poly.pdbx_seq_one_letter_code
_entity_poly.pdbx_strand_id
1 'polypeptide(L)'
;MSKHQPLISDEELLSILDCVAESGNQTMCDEFIYCDKMLPLPYNIAYDICVPIYNPDGIGKCTENEELYHSADDREKINTCIESMVNPEELDAILTNIGDEKAYKGAELNAHIAVSGYKNEDQRKMQVEDFLLGNQLFLFNEANSPPTFEHRGAKGWQSSRVQN
;
A
#
# COMPACT_ATOMS: atom_id res chain seq x y z
N MET A 1 -12.49 -18.11 23.21
CA MET A 1 -12.28 -17.35 21.95
C MET A 1 -11.12 -18.02 21.25
N SER A 2 -11.38 -18.74 20.16
CA SER A 2 -10.34 -19.46 19.43
C SER A 2 -9.49 -18.43 18.70
N LYS A 3 -8.23 -18.26 19.08
CA LYS A 3 -7.28 -17.51 18.26
C LYS A 3 -7.17 -18.30 16.95
N HIS A 4 -7.61 -17.73 15.83
CA HIS A 4 -7.32 -18.33 14.53
C HIS A 4 -5.80 -18.28 14.38
N GLN A 5 -5.19 -19.45 14.40
CA GLN A 5 -3.79 -19.59 14.05
C GLN A 5 -3.67 -19.30 12.54
N PRO A 6 -2.73 -18.44 12.12
CA PRO A 6 -2.47 -18.20 10.71
C PRO A 6 -2.26 -19.54 9.98
N LEU A 7 -2.79 -19.63 8.75
CA LEU A 7 -2.65 -20.84 7.91
C LEU A 7 -1.22 -21.07 7.43
N ILE A 8 -0.37 -20.05 7.54
CA ILE A 8 1.01 -19.98 7.08
C ILE A 8 1.80 -19.15 8.11
N SER A 9 3.04 -19.52 8.42
CA SER A 9 3.92 -18.73 9.30
C SER A 9 4.58 -17.57 8.55
N ASP A 10 5.06 -16.55 9.27
CA ASP A 10 5.75 -15.40 8.66
C ASP A 10 7.00 -15.86 7.88
N GLU A 11 7.74 -16.84 8.42
CA GLU A 11 8.91 -17.44 7.75
C GLU A 11 8.53 -18.13 6.43
N GLU A 12 7.41 -18.84 6.41
CA GLU A 12 6.93 -19.53 5.21
C GLU A 12 6.40 -18.52 4.17
N LEU A 13 5.77 -17.44 4.62
CA LEU A 13 5.34 -16.34 3.76
C LEU A 13 6.53 -15.65 3.09
N LEU A 14 7.57 -15.32 3.86
CA LEU A 14 8.80 -14.71 3.34
C LEU A 14 9.50 -15.61 2.33
N SER A 15 9.57 -16.93 2.61
CA SER A 15 10.15 -17.89 1.66
C SER A 15 9.39 -17.96 0.34
N ILE A 16 8.06 -17.84 0.35
CA ILE A 16 7.24 -17.79 -0.87
C ILE A 16 7.50 -16.49 -1.64
N LEU A 17 7.57 -15.36 -0.93
CA LEU A 17 7.88 -14.05 -1.49
C LEU A 17 9.25 -14.04 -2.21
N ASP A 18 10.30 -14.57 -1.56
CA ASP A 18 11.63 -14.66 -2.16
C ASP A 18 11.63 -15.54 -3.41
N CYS A 19 10.95 -16.70 -3.34
CA CYS A 19 10.80 -17.60 -4.48
C CYS A 19 10.13 -16.92 -5.68
N VAL A 20 9.09 -16.11 -5.43
CA VAL A 20 8.40 -15.38 -6.49
C VAL A 20 9.31 -14.28 -7.05
N ALA A 21 9.93 -13.49 -6.18
CA ALA A 21 10.75 -12.34 -6.55
C ALA A 21 11.96 -12.70 -7.41
N GLU A 22 12.60 -13.84 -7.12
CA GLU A 22 13.83 -14.30 -7.78
C GLU A 22 13.57 -15.24 -8.97
N SER A 23 12.31 -15.49 -9.29
CA SER A 23 11.91 -16.54 -10.24
C SER A 23 12.35 -16.32 -11.69
N GLY A 24 12.74 -15.10 -12.05
CA GLY A 24 12.94 -14.70 -13.45
C GLY A 24 11.69 -14.81 -14.33
N ASN A 25 10.49 -14.92 -13.72
CA ASN A 25 9.23 -15.09 -14.40
C ASN A 25 8.29 -13.92 -14.14
N GLN A 26 8.27 -12.95 -15.07
CA GLN A 26 7.43 -11.77 -14.96
C GLN A 26 5.94 -12.09 -14.82
N THR A 27 5.44 -13.15 -15.47
CA THR A 27 4.01 -13.52 -15.35
C THR A 27 3.65 -13.89 -13.92
N MET A 28 4.54 -14.62 -13.23
CA MET A 28 4.31 -14.98 -11.83
C MET A 28 4.32 -13.76 -10.92
N CYS A 29 5.20 -12.80 -11.17
CA CYS A 29 5.25 -11.56 -10.40
C CYS A 29 4.05 -10.64 -10.66
N ASP A 30 3.58 -10.56 -11.91
CA ASP A 30 2.35 -9.84 -12.25
C ASP A 30 1.12 -10.46 -11.55
N GLU A 31 1.03 -11.80 -11.52
CA GLU A 31 -0.02 -12.53 -10.79
C GLU A 31 0.06 -12.31 -9.28
N PHE A 32 1.27 -12.29 -8.71
CA PHE A 32 1.51 -12.01 -7.30
C PHE A 32 1.06 -10.60 -6.92
N ILE A 33 1.52 -9.57 -7.64
CA ILE A 33 1.11 -8.17 -7.43
C ILE A 33 -0.42 -8.02 -7.59
N TYR A 34 -1.02 -8.76 -8.52
CA TYR A 34 -2.48 -8.75 -8.68
C TYR A 34 -3.19 -9.32 -7.45
N CYS A 35 -2.67 -10.39 -6.84
CA CYS A 35 -3.17 -10.93 -5.59
C CYS A 35 -3.00 -9.96 -4.42
N ASP A 36 -1.87 -9.24 -4.35
CA ASP A 36 -1.63 -8.24 -3.30
C ASP A 36 -2.71 -7.15 -3.30
N LYS A 37 -3.16 -6.72 -4.48
CA LYS A 37 -4.27 -5.74 -4.61
C LYS A 37 -5.62 -6.24 -4.09
N MET A 38 -5.76 -7.56 -3.84
CA MET A 38 -6.94 -8.15 -3.22
C MET A 38 -6.85 -8.22 -1.70
N LEU A 39 -5.70 -7.88 -1.10
CA LEU A 39 -5.52 -7.87 0.34
C LEU A 39 -6.45 -6.84 1.00
N PRO A 40 -6.73 -6.98 2.30
CA PRO A 40 -7.54 -6.01 3.04
C PRO A 40 -7.01 -4.59 2.87
N LEU A 41 -7.92 -3.62 2.83
CA LEU A 41 -7.61 -2.22 2.57
C LEU A 41 -6.44 -1.66 3.43
N PRO A 42 -6.34 -1.93 4.76
CA PRO A 42 -5.20 -1.46 5.55
C PRO A 42 -3.84 -1.90 4.99
N TYR A 43 -3.76 -3.12 4.47
CA TYR A 43 -2.53 -3.64 3.85
C TYR A 43 -2.22 -2.91 2.55
N ASN A 44 -3.22 -2.67 1.70
CA ASN A 44 -3.01 -1.91 0.46
C ASN A 44 -2.53 -0.48 0.71
N ILE A 45 -3.11 0.20 1.73
CA ILE A 45 -2.67 1.55 2.10
C ILE A 45 -1.22 1.52 2.61
N ALA A 46 -0.89 0.56 3.48
CA ALA A 46 0.45 0.38 3.99
C ALA A 46 1.45 0.10 2.85
N TYR A 47 1.10 -0.79 1.92
CA TYR A 47 1.89 -1.11 0.74
C TYR A 47 2.18 0.13 -0.12
N ASP A 48 1.14 0.91 -0.45
CA ASP A 48 1.26 2.14 -1.25
C ASP A 48 2.12 3.21 -0.58
N ILE A 49 2.22 3.18 0.74
CA ILE A 49 3.06 4.09 1.53
C ILE A 49 4.49 3.57 1.63
N CYS A 50 4.67 2.26 1.88
CA CYS A 50 5.95 1.65 2.19
C CYS A 50 6.82 1.42 0.95
N VAL A 51 6.24 0.98 -0.17
CA VAL A 51 7.01 0.68 -1.38
C VAL A 51 7.76 1.91 -1.91
N PRO A 52 7.16 3.10 -2.05
CA PRO A 52 7.89 4.27 -2.54
C PRO A 52 8.98 4.81 -1.59
N ILE A 53 8.97 4.41 -0.30
CA ILE A 53 10.01 4.81 0.67
C ILE A 53 11.33 4.13 0.32
N TYR A 54 11.27 2.84 -0.01
CA TYR A 54 12.46 2.03 -0.26
C TYR A 54 12.76 1.89 -1.75
N ASN A 55 11.73 1.97 -2.59
CA ASN A 55 11.81 1.79 -4.05
C ASN A 55 11.18 3.01 -4.76
N PRO A 56 11.78 4.20 -4.66
CA PRO A 56 11.20 5.45 -5.18
C PRO A 56 11.05 5.48 -6.70
N ASP A 57 11.90 4.72 -7.42
CA ASP A 57 11.84 4.57 -8.88
C ASP A 57 10.83 3.49 -9.33
N GLY A 58 10.10 2.90 -8.38
CA GLY A 58 9.19 1.79 -8.60
C GLY A 58 9.80 0.43 -8.30
N ILE A 59 8.96 -0.60 -8.35
CA ILE A 59 9.35 -1.99 -8.13
C ILE A 59 10.07 -2.57 -9.35
N GLY A 60 10.94 -3.56 -9.10
CA GLY A 60 11.62 -4.29 -10.15
C GLY A 60 10.71 -5.26 -10.92
N LYS A 61 11.28 -5.83 -11.98
CA LYS A 61 10.71 -6.92 -12.78
C LYS A 61 11.37 -8.24 -12.44
N CYS A 62 10.64 -9.34 -12.50
CA CYS A 62 11.20 -10.68 -12.37
C CYS A 62 11.77 -11.13 -13.70
N THR A 63 13.04 -10.81 -13.93
CA THR A 63 13.82 -11.24 -15.09
C THR A 63 15.06 -12.00 -14.63
N GLU A 64 15.88 -12.50 -15.55
CA GLU A 64 17.14 -13.16 -15.17
C GLU A 64 18.12 -12.23 -14.42
N ASN A 65 17.97 -10.90 -14.52
CA ASN A 65 18.91 -9.93 -13.97
C ASN A 65 18.26 -8.91 -13.01
N GLU A 66 16.99 -9.10 -12.70
CA GLU A 66 16.20 -8.17 -11.91
C GLU A 66 15.18 -8.98 -11.11
N GLU A 67 14.98 -8.60 -9.85
CA GLU A 67 14.04 -9.25 -8.94
C GLU A 67 12.86 -8.33 -8.65
N LEU A 68 11.74 -8.90 -8.24
CA LEU A 68 10.67 -8.11 -7.64
C LEU A 68 11.20 -7.40 -6.39
N TYR A 69 10.99 -6.08 -6.33
CA TYR A 69 11.52 -5.18 -5.29
C TYR A 69 13.04 -4.99 -5.25
N HIS A 70 13.78 -5.36 -6.31
CA HIS A 70 15.22 -5.13 -6.51
C HIS A 70 16.18 -5.93 -5.62
N SER A 71 15.85 -6.20 -4.35
CA SER A 71 16.69 -7.00 -3.45
C SER A 71 15.91 -7.59 -2.27
N ALA A 72 16.43 -8.66 -1.66
CA ALA A 72 15.89 -9.22 -0.42
C ALA A 72 15.86 -8.19 0.73
N ASP A 73 16.89 -7.37 0.86
CA ASP A 73 16.97 -6.31 1.87
C ASP A 73 15.84 -5.28 1.70
N ASP A 74 15.47 -4.93 0.47
CA ASP A 74 14.38 -3.99 0.21
C ASP A 74 13.02 -4.65 0.48
N ARG A 75 12.85 -5.94 0.15
CA ARG A 75 11.67 -6.73 0.53
C ARG A 75 11.47 -6.74 2.05
N GLU A 76 12.52 -7.02 2.81
CA GLU A 76 12.47 -7.07 4.28
C GLU A 76 12.05 -5.71 4.87
N LYS A 77 12.63 -4.60 4.37
CA LYS A 77 12.27 -3.25 4.81
C LYS A 77 10.82 -2.90 4.48
N ILE A 78 10.35 -3.24 3.27
CA ILE A 78 8.97 -3.01 2.85
C ILE A 78 8.01 -3.81 3.73
N ASN A 79 8.26 -5.11 3.93
CA ASN A 79 7.41 -5.98 4.76
C ASN A 79 7.36 -5.48 6.20
N THR A 80 8.51 -5.14 6.80
CA THR A 80 8.59 -4.56 8.14
C THR A 80 7.78 -3.27 8.25
N CYS A 81 7.87 -2.40 7.25
CA CYS A 81 7.09 -1.17 7.18
C CYS A 81 5.58 -1.47 7.09
N ILE A 82 5.17 -2.45 6.28
CA ILE A 82 3.76 -2.81 6.16
C ILE A 82 3.22 -3.41 7.47
N GLU A 83 3.95 -4.34 8.07
CA GLU A 83 3.57 -4.98 9.33
C GLU A 83 3.34 -3.95 10.44
N SER A 84 4.26 -3.01 10.58
CA SER A 84 4.15 -1.94 11.57
C SER A 84 3.06 -0.92 11.27
N MET A 85 2.64 -0.72 10.01
CA MET A 85 1.48 0.12 9.68
C MET A 85 0.14 -0.58 9.88
N VAL A 86 0.09 -1.90 9.66
CA VAL A 86 -1.11 -2.71 9.84
C VAL A 86 -1.30 -3.12 11.31
N ASN A 87 -0.22 -3.11 12.09
CA ASN A 87 -0.24 -3.24 13.55
C ASN A 87 -0.31 -1.85 14.22
N PRO A 88 -1.45 -1.44 14.81
CA PRO A 88 -1.63 -0.11 15.38
C PRO A 88 -0.63 0.23 16.51
N GLU A 89 -0.05 -0.78 17.18
CA GLU A 89 0.93 -0.58 18.25
C GLU A 89 2.32 -0.16 17.73
N GLU A 90 2.65 -0.44 16.47
CA GLU A 90 3.97 -0.20 15.89
C GLU A 90 4.03 1.01 14.94
N LEU A 91 2.87 1.49 14.48
CA LEU A 91 2.77 2.63 13.57
C LEU A 91 3.36 3.92 14.16
N ASP A 92 3.17 4.14 15.47
CA ASP A 92 3.68 5.32 16.18
C ASP A 92 5.22 5.42 16.12
N ALA A 93 5.91 4.26 16.13
CA ALA A 93 7.36 4.19 16.03
C ALA A 93 7.87 4.57 14.63
N ILE A 94 7.14 4.20 13.57
CA ILE A 94 7.47 4.60 12.19
C ILE A 94 7.22 6.09 11.98
N LEU A 95 6.07 6.59 12.43
CA LEU A 95 5.75 8.02 12.30
C LEU A 95 6.78 8.87 13.05
N THR A 96 7.24 8.42 14.22
CA THR A 96 8.29 9.10 14.99
C THR A 96 9.65 9.07 14.26
N ASN A 97 10.00 7.96 13.59
CA ASN A 97 11.28 7.83 12.87
C ASN A 97 11.33 8.62 11.55
N ILE A 98 10.20 8.89 10.91
CA ILE A 98 10.10 9.78 9.74
C ILE A 98 10.29 11.26 10.16
N GLY A 99 10.09 11.58 11.45
CA GLY A 99 10.23 12.92 12.02
C GLY A 99 9.09 13.87 11.65
N ASP A 100 9.11 15.10 12.20
CA ASP A 100 8.15 16.19 11.93
C ASP A 100 8.20 16.74 10.49
N GLU A 101 8.93 16.07 9.59
CA GLU A 101 8.95 16.47 8.20
C GLU A 101 7.54 16.26 7.65
N LYS A 102 6.96 17.31 7.06
CA LYS A 102 5.62 17.29 6.46
C LYS A 102 5.61 16.30 5.30
N ALA A 103 5.53 15.02 5.62
CA ALA A 103 5.56 13.93 4.68
C ALA A 103 4.29 14.02 3.86
N TYR A 104 4.47 14.36 2.59
CA TYR A 104 3.38 14.58 1.67
C TYR A 104 3.33 13.37 0.75
N LYS A 105 2.50 12.37 1.12
CA LYS A 105 2.54 11.06 0.46
C LYS A 105 1.23 10.79 -0.28
N GLY A 106 1.32 10.52 -1.58
CA GLY A 106 0.18 10.05 -2.38
C GLY A 106 0.01 8.54 -2.21
N ALA A 107 -1.21 8.08 -1.94
CA ALA A 107 -1.53 6.65 -1.79
C ALA A 107 -2.80 6.30 -2.59
N GLU A 108 -2.84 5.16 -3.27
CA GLU A 108 -4.02 4.75 -4.06
C GLU A 108 -5.02 3.99 -3.18
N LEU A 109 -5.81 4.74 -2.40
CA LEU A 109 -6.80 4.16 -1.47
C LEU A 109 -7.91 3.35 -2.16
N ASN A 110 -8.00 3.38 -3.49
CA ASN A 110 -8.97 2.63 -4.29
C ASN A 110 -10.43 2.78 -3.81
N ALA A 111 -10.78 3.87 -3.12
CA ALA A 111 -12.11 4.10 -2.56
C ALA A 111 -12.74 5.34 -3.19
N HIS A 112 -14.06 5.32 -3.32
CA HIS A 112 -14.80 6.50 -3.79
C HIS A 112 -15.19 7.34 -2.57
N ILE A 113 -14.52 8.47 -2.37
CA ILE A 113 -14.75 9.38 -1.25
C ILE A 113 -15.09 10.76 -1.81
N ALA A 114 -16.17 11.38 -1.33
CA ALA A 114 -16.65 12.65 -1.87
C ALA A 114 -15.61 13.78 -1.76
N VAL A 115 -14.82 13.81 -0.69
CA VAL A 115 -13.73 14.79 -0.49
C VAL A 115 -12.66 14.72 -1.60
N SER A 116 -12.56 13.58 -2.29
CA SER A 116 -11.63 13.36 -3.40
C SER A 116 -12.22 13.66 -4.78
N GLY A 117 -13.47 14.17 -4.86
CA GLY A 117 -14.12 14.55 -6.12
C GLY A 117 -15.04 13.49 -6.76
N TYR A 118 -15.22 12.33 -6.11
CA TYR A 118 -16.20 11.34 -6.57
C TYR A 118 -17.65 11.81 -6.31
N LYS A 119 -18.54 11.57 -7.28
CA LYS A 119 -19.97 11.94 -7.16
C LYS A 119 -20.75 11.03 -6.21
N ASN A 120 -20.33 9.78 -6.10
CA ASN A 120 -20.96 8.75 -5.28
C ASN A 120 -19.87 8.08 -4.45
N GLU A 121 -20.20 7.73 -3.22
CA GLU A 121 -19.28 7.05 -2.30
C GLU A 121 -19.46 5.54 -2.39
N ASP A 122 -18.38 4.77 -2.22
CA ASP A 122 -18.42 3.31 -2.19
C ASP A 122 -18.33 2.76 -0.77
N GLN A 123 -18.57 1.46 -0.60
CA GLN A 123 -18.54 0.82 0.73
C GLN A 123 -17.16 0.87 1.40
N ARG A 124 -16.09 1.13 0.62
CA ARG A 124 -14.71 1.20 1.13
C ARG A 124 -14.42 2.53 1.81
N LYS A 125 -15.23 3.58 1.58
CA LYS A 125 -15.10 4.87 2.27
C LYS A 125 -14.95 4.73 3.78
N MET A 126 -15.84 3.96 4.42
CA MET A 126 -15.85 3.85 5.88
C MET A 126 -14.55 3.25 6.41
N GLN A 127 -14.01 2.24 5.72
CA GLN A 127 -12.75 1.61 6.12
C GLN A 127 -11.55 2.54 5.91
N VAL A 128 -11.57 3.35 4.85
CA VAL A 128 -10.55 4.39 4.63
C VAL A 128 -10.63 5.45 5.74
N GLU A 129 -11.82 5.99 6.02
CA GLU A 129 -11.99 7.04 7.04
C GLU A 129 -11.57 6.55 8.42
N ASP A 130 -11.93 5.32 8.79
CA ASP A 130 -11.56 4.73 10.09
C ASP A 130 -10.04 4.51 10.19
N PHE A 131 -9.40 4.04 9.11
CA PHE A 131 -7.94 3.91 9.03
C PHE A 131 -7.25 5.28 9.16
N LEU A 132 -7.73 6.30 8.47
CA LEU A 132 -7.14 7.64 8.54
C LEU A 132 -7.27 8.24 9.94
N LEU A 133 -8.45 8.13 10.54
CA LEU A 133 -8.73 8.64 11.88
C LEU A 133 -7.92 7.89 12.94
N GLY A 134 -7.84 6.56 12.85
CA GLY A 134 -7.07 5.73 13.78
C GLY A 134 -5.57 6.04 13.76
N ASN A 135 -5.08 6.55 12.62
CA ASN A 135 -3.67 6.76 12.37
C ASN A 135 -3.27 8.25 12.29
N GLN A 136 -4.18 9.17 12.66
CA GLN A 136 -3.96 10.62 12.63
C GLN A 136 -3.52 11.16 11.25
N LEU A 137 -4.06 10.56 10.20
CA LEU A 137 -3.75 10.87 8.80
C LEU A 137 -4.83 11.78 8.21
N PHE A 138 -4.44 12.83 7.48
CA PHE A 138 -5.39 13.78 6.85
C PHE A 138 -5.34 13.76 5.32
N LEU A 139 -6.51 13.74 4.66
CA LEU A 139 -6.61 13.85 3.20
C LEU A 139 -6.40 15.29 2.73
N PHE A 140 -5.45 15.51 1.83
CA PHE A 140 -5.07 16.82 1.27
C PHE A 140 -5.58 17.08 -0.15
N ASN A 141 -6.78 16.59 -0.49
CA ASN A 141 -7.35 16.78 -1.83
C ASN A 141 -7.96 18.18 -2.01
N GLU A 142 -7.66 18.81 -3.16
CA GLU A 142 -8.39 20.01 -3.59
C GLU A 142 -9.73 19.59 -4.21
N ALA A 143 -10.82 20.13 -3.68
CA ALA A 143 -12.15 19.93 -4.25
C ALA A 143 -12.17 20.40 -5.72
N ASN A 144 -12.73 19.55 -6.61
CA ASN A 144 -12.79 19.78 -8.06
C ASN A 144 -11.46 19.69 -8.83
N SER A 145 -10.44 19.02 -8.25
CA SER A 145 -9.26 18.62 -9.02
C SER A 145 -9.66 17.85 -10.29
N PRO A 146 -8.91 17.94 -11.41
CA PRO A 146 -9.15 17.08 -12.56
C PRO A 146 -8.96 15.60 -12.20
N PRO A 147 -9.66 14.66 -12.87
CA PRO A 147 -9.48 13.23 -12.65
C PRO A 147 -8.04 12.84 -13.00
N THR A 148 -7.43 12.00 -12.18
CA THR A 148 -6.08 11.47 -12.39
C THR A 148 -6.08 10.20 -13.25
N PHE A 149 -7.25 9.59 -13.44
CA PHE A 149 -7.46 8.45 -14.32
C PHE A 149 -8.70 8.69 -15.19
N GLU A 150 -8.59 8.42 -16.49
CA GLU A 150 -9.74 8.40 -17.39
C GLU A 150 -9.66 7.18 -18.32
N HIS A 151 -10.64 6.29 -18.24
CA HIS A 151 -10.74 5.13 -19.13
C HIS A 151 -12.18 4.91 -19.58
N ARG A 152 -12.42 4.93 -20.89
CA ARG A 152 -13.76 4.74 -21.50
C ARG A 152 -14.85 5.65 -20.89
N GLY A 153 -14.48 6.87 -20.53
CA GLY A 153 -15.40 7.86 -19.92
C GLY A 153 -15.64 7.68 -18.41
N ALA A 154 -15.08 6.63 -17.79
CA ALA A 154 -14.98 6.53 -16.34
C ALA A 154 -13.83 7.43 -15.86
N LYS A 155 -14.12 8.28 -14.87
CA LYS A 155 -13.16 9.20 -14.25
C LYS A 155 -12.81 8.69 -12.86
N GLY A 156 -11.52 8.54 -12.61
CA GLY A 156 -10.95 8.24 -11.31
C GLY A 156 -10.16 9.43 -10.80
N TRP A 157 -10.30 9.72 -9.52
CA TRP A 157 -9.47 10.66 -8.79
C TRP A 157 -8.57 9.85 -7.85
N GLN A 158 -7.26 10.00 -8.01
CA GLN A 158 -6.26 9.38 -7.17
C GLN A 158 -6.49 9.89 -5.76
N SER A 159 -6.37 8.96 -4.84
CA SER A 159 -6.46 9.30 -3.46
C SER A 159 -5.22 10.07 -3.03
N SER A 160 -5.51 11.24 -2.48
CA SER A 160 -4.94 11.82 -1.27
C SER A 160 -3.44 11.78 -1.09
N ARG A 161 -2.92 13.00 -1.03
CA ARG A 161 -1.82 13.33 -0.13
C ARG A 161 -2.30 13.13 1.30
N VAL A 162 -1.56 12.36 2.07
CA VAL A 162 -1.77 12.18 3.50
C VAL A 162 -0.76 13.04 4.24
N GLN A 163 -1.21 13.83 5.22
CA GLN A 163 -0.35 14.57 6.15
C GLN A 163 -0.53 14.03 7.57
N ASN A 164 0.56 14.06 8.35
CA ASN A 164 0.56 14.01 9.81
C ASN A 164 0.40 15.45 10.36
#